data_AF-A0A1Q2GVG2-F1
#
_entry.id   AF-A0A1Q2GVG2-F1
#
_cell.length_a   1.000
_cell.length_b   1.000
_cell.length_c   1.000
_cell.angle_alpha   90.00
_cell.angle_beta   90.00
_cell.angle_gamma   90.00
#
_symmetry.space_group_name_H-M   'P 1'
#
loop_
_entity.id
_entity.type
_entity.pdbx_description
1 polymer ?
#
loop_
_entity_poly.entity_id
_entity_poly.type
_entity_poly.pdbx_seq_one_letter_code
_entity_poly.pdbx_strand_id
1 'polypeptide(L)'
;MPRSVQLGQSILSGVIFLGYYFVGFVLMPYLAWRKYRSLSFTCIQSLISCFWASMIVLYVFNIPEGENGFVIVGMFFTIPIFSLFTQFISVGIHLIIVHFSELRAIEKGI
;
A
#
# COMPACT_ATOMS: atom_id res chain seq x y z
N MET A 1 -29.96 13.72 -8.86
CA MET A 1 -29.90 12.64 -7.84
C MET A 1 -30.38 13.17 -6.51
N PRO A 2 -31.05 12.35 -5.67
CA PRO A 2 -31.44 12.76 -4.31
C PRO A 2 -30.20 13.06 -3.46
N ARG A 3 -30.23 14.12 -2.63
CA ARG A 3 -29.10 14.51 -1.75
C ARG A 3 -28.66 13.40 -0.79
N SER A 4 -29.58 12.55 -0.34
CA SER A 4 -29.30 11.39 0.49
C SER A 4 -28.44 10.33 -0.22
N VAL A 5 -28.64 10.15 -1.53
CA VAL A 5 -27.85 9.21 -2.35
C VAL A 5 -26.43 9.75 -2.55
N GLN A 6 -26.27 11.05 -2.80
CA GLN A 6 -24.95 11.70 -2.91
C GLN A 6 -24.14 11.63 -1.60
N LEU A 7 -24.80 11.84 -0.46
CA LEU A 7 -24.16 11.72 0.85
C LEU A 7 -23.69 10.28 1.11
N GLY A 8 -24.53 9.28 0.82
CA GLY A 8 -24.18 7.87 0.96
C GLY A 8 -22.98 7.48 0.09
N GLN A 9 -22.93 7.93 -1.16
CA GLN A 9 -21.79 7.67 -2.06
C GLN A 9 -20.50 8.33 -1.58
N SER A 10 -20.59 9.53 -1.02
CA SER A 10 -19.42 10.26 -0.50
C SER A 10 -18.83 9.57 0.73
N ILE A 11 -19.68 9.12 1.65
CA ILE A 11 -19.25 8.36 2.84
C ILE A 11 -18.60 7.04 2.41
N LEU A 12 -19.26 6.29 1.53
CA LEU A 12 -18.72 5.01 1.04
C LEU A 12 -17.34 5.21 0.38
N SER A 13 -17.19 6.23 -0.45
CA SER A 13 -15.92 6.56 -1.10
C SER A 13 -14.83 6.91 -0.10
N GLY A 14 -15.17 7.69 0.94
CA GLY A 14 -14.26 8.02 2.04
C GLY A 14 -13.82 6.80 2.85
N VAL A 15 -14.73 5.85 3.11
CA VAL A 15 -14.39 4.59 3.81
C VAL A 15 -13.46 3.71 2.97
N ILE A 16 -13.76 3.55 1.68
CA ILE A 16 -12.90 2.80 0.74
C ILE A 16 -11.51 3.42 0.70
N PHE A 17 -11.44 4.75 0.63
CA PHE A 17 -10.19 5.50 0.64
C PHE A 17 -9.36 5.24 1.91
N LEU A 18 -9.96 5.37 3.09
CA LEU A 18 -9.30 5.04 4.36
C LEU A 18 -8.83 3.57 4.40
N GLY A 19 -9.58 2.67 3.79
CA GLY A 19 -9.20 1.27 3.60
C GLY A 19 -7.88 1.12 2.86
N TYR A 20 -7.67 1.85 1.76
CA TYR A 20 -6.40 1.77 1.02
C TYR A 20 -5.21 2.24 1.85
N TYR A 21 -5.37 3.31 2.63
CA TYR A 21 -4.32 3.78 3.54
C TYR A 21 -4.00 2.74 4.61
N PHE A 22 -5.03 2.21 5.25
CA PHE A 22 -4.85 1.21 6.30
C PHE A 22 -4.14 -0.04 5.75
N VAL A 23 -4.58 -0.54 4.59
CA VAL A 23 -4.01 -1.77 4.02
C VAL A 23 -2.56 -1.55 3.60
N GLY A 24 -2.30 -0.45 2.86
CA GLY A 24 -0.96 -0.17 2.34
C GLY A 24 0.02 0.18 3.45
N PHE A 25 -0.29 1.18 4.27
CA PHE A 25 0.72 1.69 5.20
C PHE A 25 0.86 0.89 6.50
N VAL A 26 -0.17 0.12 6.89
CA VAL A 26 -0.21 -0.53 8.21
C VAL A 26 -0.34 -2.05 8.10
N LEU A 27 -1.37 -2.54 7.40
CA LEU A 27 -1.71 -3.95 7.42
C LEU A 27 -0.64 -4.83 6.77
N MET A 28 -0.11 -4.42 5.62
CA MET A 28 0.88 -5.22 4.88
C MET A 28 2.20 -5.38 5.63
N PRO A 29 2.84 -4.33 6.18
CA PRO A 29 4.00 -4.49 7.07
C PRO A 29 3.69 -5.37 8.30
N TYR A 30 2.50 -5.20 8.89
CA TYR A 30 2.08 -6.02 10.03
C TYR A 30 1.94 -7.50 9.66
N LEU A 31 1.34 -7.81 8.51
CA LEU A 31 1.21 -9.18 8.01
C LEU A 31 2.58 -9.77 7.64
N ALA A 32 3.49 -8.97 7.08
CA ALA A 32 4.87 -9.38 6.83
C ALA A 32 5.56 -9.87 8.11
N TRP A 33 5.41 -9.10 9.19
CA TRP A 33 5.95 -9.43 10.51
C TRP A 33 5.31 -10.67 11.12
N ARG A 34 3.97 -10.71 11.21
CA ARG A 34 3.22 -11.77 11.89
C ARG A 34 3.23 -13.10 11.15
N LYS A 35 3.01 -13.07 9.84
CA LYS A 35 2.77 -14.27 9.03
C LYS A 35 4.06 -14.90 8.53
N TYR A 36 4.94 -14.09 7.94
CA TYR A 36 6.14 -14.59 7.28
C TYR A 36 7.35 -14.68 8.22
N ARG A 37 7.30 -13.99 9.37
CA ARG A 37 8.37 -13.94 10.39
C ARG A 37 9.77 -13.63 9.81
N SER A 38 9.81 -13.04 8.62
CA SER A 38 11.04 -12.68 7.92
C SER A 38 11.33 -11.21 8.20
N LEU A 39 12.45 -10.96 8.89
CA LEU A 39 12.91 -9.60 9.20
C LEU A 39 13.13 -8.81 7.91
N SER A 40 13.81 -9.42 6.92
CA SER A 40 14.10 -8.77 5.64
C SER A 40 12.82 -8.42 4.88
N PHE A 41 11.84 -9.33 4.84
CA PHE A 41 10.58 -9.06 4.16
C PHE A 41 9.76 -7.96 4.85
N THR A 42 9.71 -7.98 6.18
CA THR A 42 9.07 -6.92 6.96
C THR A 42 9.74 -5.56 6.70
N CYS A 43 11.07 -5.53 6.69
CA CYS A 43 11.84 -4.32 6.41
C CYS A 43 11.49 -3.76 5.02
N ILE A 44 11.42 -4.61 3.98
CA ILE A 44 11.04 -4.19 2.63
C ILE A 44 9.62 -3.59 2.62
N GLN A 45 8.65 -4.23 3.26
CA GLN A 45 7.26 -3.74 3.32
C GLN A 45 7.14 -2.40 4.07
N SER A 46 7.87 -2.26 5.17
CA SER A 46 7.97 -1.00 5.92
C SER A 46 8.64 0.10 5.09
N LEU A 47 9.73 -0.20 4.36
CA LEU A 47 10.41 0.78 3.50
C LEU A 47 9.51 1.25 2.36
N ILE A 48 8.76 0.35 1.73
CA ILE A 48 7.76 0.73 0.70
C ILE A 48 6.70 1.66 1.31
N SER A 49 6.20 1.34 2.50
CA SER A 49 5.23 2.19 3.22
C SER A 49 5.81 3.57 3.51
N CYS A 50 7.03 3.64 4.06
CA CYS A 50 7.71 4.89 4.37
C CYS A 50 7.99 5.73 3.12
N PHE A 51 8.42 5.10 2.02
CA PHE A 51 8.65 5.78 0.75
C PHE A 51 7.39 6.46 0.25
N TRP A 52 6.27 5.74 0.14
CA TRP A 52 5.03 6.32 -0.35
C TRP A 52 4.42 7.34 0.63
N ALA A 53 4.57 7.14 1.94
CA ALA A 53 4.17 8.12 2.94
C ALA A 53 4.98 9.42 2.78
N SER A 54 6.29 9.32 2.53
CA SER A 54 7.14 10.49 2.26
C SER A 54 6.74 11.21 0.98
N MET A 55 6.27 10.50 -0.05
CA MET A 55 5.74 11.12 -1.27
C MET A 55 4.47 11.94 -1.01
N ILE A 56 3.57 11.47 -0.13
CA ILE A 56 2.40 12.25 0.31
C ILE A 56 2.88 13.52 1.01
N VAL A 57 3.81 13.39 1.96
CA VAL A 57 4.35 14.51 2.72
C VAL A 57 5.00 15.55 1.80
N LEU A 58 5.85 15.11 0.87
CA LEU A 58 6.51 15.97 -0.12
C LEU A 58 5.49 16.65 -1.03
N TYR A 59 4.45 15.94 -1.47
CA TYR A 59 3.38 16.52 -2.26
C TYR A 59 2.66 17.63 -1.49
N VAL A 60 2.24 17.35 -0.25
CA VAL A 60 1.54 18.32 0.61
C VAL A 60 2.37 19.58 0.87
N PHE A 61 3.67 19.45 1.08
CA PHE A 61 4.55 20.60 1.31
C PHE A 61 4.88 21.40 0.05
N ASN A 62 4.63 20.87 -1.14
CA ASN A 62 4.97 21.49 -2.42
C ASN A 62 3.77 21.61 -3.37
N ILE A 63 2.55 21.72 -2.84
CA ILE A 63 1.36 21.98 -3.66
C ILE A 63 1.56 23.34 -4.37
N PRO A 64 1.58 23.38 -5.71
CA PRO A 64 1.73 24.62 -6.46
C PRO A 64 0.58 25.59 -6.20
N GLU A 65 0.89 26.88 -6.10
CA GLU A 65 -0.13 27.92 -6.03
C GLU A 65 -1.03 27.86 -7.28
N GLY A 66 -2.35 27.77 -7.07
CA GLY A 66 -3.33 27.65 -8.14
C GLY A 66 -3.57 26.22 -8.66
N GLU A 67 -3.02 25.19 -8.01
CA GLU A 67 -3.31 23.80 -8.38
C GLU A 67 -4.80 23.47 -8.22
N ASN A 68 -5.35 22.72 -9.19
CA ASN A 68 -6.75 22.36 -9.20
C ASN A 68 -7.04 21.37 -8.07
N GLY A 69 -8.05 21.65 -7.23
CA GLY A 69 -8.47 20.77 -6.14
C GLY A 69 -8.78 19.33 -6.59
N PHE A 70 -9.21 19.12 -7.83
CA PHE A 70 -9.36 17.79 -8.42
C PHE A 70 -8.04 17.02 -8.51
N VAL A 71 -6.95 17.69 -8.89
CA VAL A 71 -5.60 17.09 -8.97
C VAL A 71 -5.11 16.74 -7.58
N ILE A 72 -5.30 17.65 -6.60
CA ILE A 72 -4.93 17.42 -5.20
C ILE A 72 -5.61 16.17 -4.66
N VAL A 73 -6.93 16.09 -4.79
CA VAL A 73 -7.69 14.90 -4.38
C VAL A 73 -7.20 13.67 -5.16
N GLY A 74 -6.99 13.78 -6.47
CA GLY A 74 -6.48 12.70 -7.31
C GLY A 74 -5.14 12.13 -6.83
N MET A 75 -4.21 12.97 -6.41
CA MET A 75 -2.91 12.55 -5.87
C MET A 75 -3.06 11.79 -4.55
N PHE A 76 -3.93 12.27 -3.66
CA PHE A 76 -4.22 11.59 -2.39
C PHE A 76 -4.82 10.20 -2.58
N PHE A 77 -5.54 9.94 -3.67
CA PHE A 77 -6.02 8.60 -4.05
C PHE A 77 -4.95 7.76 -4.73
N THR A 78 -4.21 8.35 -5.66
CA THR A 78 -3.25 7.66 -6.50
C THR A 78 -2.06 7.11 -5.70
N ILE A 79 -1.54 7.88 -4.74
CA ILE A 79 -0.35 7.49 -3.96
C ILE A 79 -0.58 6.20 -3.13
N PRO A 80 -1.66 6.07 -2.32
CA PRO A 80 -1.97 4.82 -1.61
C PRO A 80 -2.19 3.62 -2.54
N ILE A 81 -2.80 3.83 -3.71
CA ILE A 81 -3.01 2.77 -4.70
C ILE A 81 -1.66 2.24 -5.20
N PHE A 82 -0.73 3.13 -5.54
CA PHE A 82 0.62 2.72 -5.92
C PHE A 82 1.41 2.10 -4.77
N SER A 83 1.20 2.58 -3.54
CA SER A 83 1.76 1.94 -2.34
C SER A 83 1.31 0.49 -2.23
N LEU A 84 0.01 0.23 -2.33
CA LEU A 84 -0.53 -1.12 -2.32
C LEU A 84 0.01 -1.98 -3.46
N PHE A 85 0.03 -1.44 -4.68
CA PHE A 85 0.52 -2.16 -5.85
C PHE A 85 1.98 -2.62 -5.67
N THR A 86 2.85 -1.72 -5.22
CA THR A 86 4.26 -2.05 -4.96
C THR A 86 4.44 -3.06 -3.83
N GLN A 87 3.59 -3.02 -2.80
CA GLN A 87 3.59 -4.01 -1.74
C GLN A 87 3.12 -5.39 -2.21
N PHE A 88 2.07 -5.47 -3.02
CA PHE A 88 1.62 -6.72 -3.63
C PHE A 88 2.69 -7.34 -4.52
N ILE A 89 3.39 -6.54 -5.32
CA ILE A 89 4.53 -7.01 -6.11
C ILE A 89 5.61 -7.59 -5.19
N SER A 90 5.96 -6.88 -4.12
CA SER A 90 6.96 -7.35 -3.16
C SER A 90 6.53 -8.66 -2.48
N VAL A 91 5.26 -8.80 -2.10
CA VAL A 91 4.70 -10.06 -1.56
C VAL A 91 4.83 -11.18 -2.60
N GLY A 92 4.45 -10.93 -3.85
CA GLY A 92 4.54 -11.91 -4.93
C GLY A 92 5.97 -12.40 -5.14
N ILE A 93 6.94 -11.49 -5.19
CA ILE A 93 8.36 -11.83 -5.31
C ILE A 93 8.83 -12.65 -4.10
N HIS A 94 8.46 -12.25 -2.89
CA HIS A 94 8.82 -12.99 -1.68
C HIS A 94 8.29 -14.43 -1.70
N LEU A 95 7.03 -14.62 -2.10
CA LEU A 95 6.43 -15.95 -2.20
C LEU A 95 7.12 -16.84 -3.25
N ILE A 96 7.50 -16.27 -4.40
CA ILE A 96 8.26 -16.99 -5.43
C ILE A 96 9.61 -17.45 -4.86
N ILE A 97 10.33 -16.59 -4.15
CA ILE A 97 11.63 -16.93 -3.55
C ILE A 97 11.48 -18.05 -2.51
N VAL A 98 10.47 -17.96 -1.64
CA VAL A 98 10.19 -18.99 -0.64
C VAL A 98 9.89 -20.33 -1.33
N HIS A 99 9.03 -20.34 -2.34
CA HIS A 99 8.68 -21.56 -3.07
C HIS A 99 9.90 -22.25 -3.69
N PHE A 100 10.78 -21.50 -4.36
CA PHE A 100 12.01 -22.07 -4.94
C PHE A 100 13.01 -22.53 -3.87
N SER A 101 13.04 -21.87 -2.71
CA SER A 101 13.89 -22.31 -1.59
C SER A 101 13.43 -23.64 -1.00
N GLU A 102 12.11 -23.87 -0.92
CA GLU A 102 11.52 -25.13 -0.47
C GLU A 102 11.80 -26.26 -1.46
N LEU A 103 11.60 -26.04 -2.77
CA LEU A 103 11.92 -27.01 -3.81
C LEU A 103 13.39 -27.45 -3.74
N ARG A 104 14.31 -26.49 -3.57
CA ARG A 104 15.74 -26.78 -3.45
C ARG A 104 16.09 -27.54 -2.16
N ALA A 105 15.36 -27.32 -1.07
CA ALA A 105 15.55 -28.08 0.17
C ALA A 105 15.16 -29.55 -0.03
N ILE A 106 14.01 -29.79 -0.68
CA ILE A 106 13.53 -31.12 -1.05
C ILE A 106 14.54 -31.83 -1.96
N GLU A 107 15.06 -31.16 -2.99
CA GLU A 107 16.09 -31.73 -3.88
C GLU A 107 17.37 -32.12 -3.14
N LYS A 108 17.69 -31.44 -2.02
CA LYS A 108 18.86 -31.72 -1.18
C LYS A 108 18.60 -32.75 -0.08
N GLY A 109 17.37 -33.25 0.05
CA GLY A 109 16.99 -34.23 1.06
C GLY A 109 17.04 -33.69 2.50
N ILE A 110 16.83 -32.39 2.68
CA ILE A 110 16.77 -31.71 3.99
C ILE A 110 15.30 -31.52 4.40
#